data_AF-A0A6P0X255-F1
#
_entry.id   AF-A0A6P0X255-F1
#
_cell.length_a   1.000
_cell.length_b   1.000
_cell.length_c   1.000
_cell.angle_alpha   90.00
_cell.angle_beta   90.00
_cell.angle_gamma   90.00
#
_symmetry.space_group_name_H-M   'P 1'
#
loop_
_entity.id
_entity.type
_entity.pdbx_description
1 polymer ?
#
loop_
_entity_poly.entity_id
_entity_poly.type
_entity_poly.pdbx_seq_one_letter_code
_entity_poly.pdbx_strand_id
1 'polypeptide(L)'
;MMPEFYQIFLRPYLSKSQQLTLEILVWLLQVHKQVRIERLAACFPLPILYESRRRHIQRFLISPKLSVALIWLPLIRQVLMKKIPSGSRIIVALDRTQWQVNNLLIVTVIYQKRALPIYWQFLAKKGSSNLDELSSSYSSSITTTEML
;
A
#
# COMPACT_ATOMS: atom_id res chain seq x y z
N MET A 1 10.48 15.22 4.35
CA MET A 1 11.08 14.62 3.13
C MET A 1 11.09 13.11 3.31
N MET A 2 10.94 12.32 2.24
CA MET A 2 10.95 10.86 2.34
C MET A 2 12.35 10.36 2.71
N PRO A 3 12.51 9.44 3.69
CA PRO A 3 13.84 8.94 4.07
C PRO A 3 14.57 8.25 2.90
N GLU A 4 15.90 8.38 2.87
CA GLU A 4 16.77 7.87 1.79
C GLU A 4 16.55 6.37 1.49
N PHE A 5 16.32 5.57 2.54
CA PHE A 5 15.97 4.16 2.41
C PHE A 5 14.83 3.90 1.41
N TYR A 6 13.74 4.66 1.52
CA TYR A 6 12.59 4.51 0.62
C TYR A 6 12.92 4.99 -0.79
N GLN A 7 13.70 6.07 -0.92
CA GLN A 7 14.12 6.59 -2.21
C GLN A 7 14.95 5.57 -2.98
N ILE A 8 15.97 5.00 -2.34
CA ILE A 8 16.83 3.98 -2.93
C ILE A 8 16.02 2.75 -3.33
N PHE A 9 15.14 2.28 -2.44
CA PHE A 9 14.30 1.11 -2.69
C PHE A 9 13.39 1.31 -3.92
N LEU A 10 12.83 2.52 -4.11
CA LEU A 10 11.87 2.79 -5.18
C LEU A 10 12.51 3.08 -6.56
N ARG A 11 13.83 3.30 -6.64
CA ARG A 11 14.57 3.56 -7.90
C ARG A 11 14.33 2.56 -9.02
N PRO A 12 14.38 1.24 -8.77
CA PRO A 12 14.13 0.26 -9.83
C PRO A 12 12.66 0.20 -10.28
N TYR A 13 11.70 0.63 -9.45
CA TYR A 13 10.27 0.47 -9.72
C TYR A 13 9.61 1.69 -10.36
N LEU A 14 10.10 2.90 -10.04
CA LEU A 14 9.46 4.17 -10.41
C LEU A 14 10.44 5.08 -11.13
N SER A 15 9.98 5.75 -12.19
CA SER A 15 10.77 6.81 -12.83
C SER A 15 11.00 7.99 -11.89
N LYS A 16 11.99 8.84 -12.16
CA LYS A 16 12.28 10.03 -11.35
C LYS A 16 11.06 10.93 -11.13
N SER A 17 10.23 11.12 -12.16
CA SER A 17 8.99 11.90 -12.08
C SER A 17 7.92 11.20 -11.20
N GLN A 18 7.82 9.87 -11.29
CA GLN A 18 6.92 9.08 -10.46
C GLN A 18 7.32 9.09 -8.99
N GLN A 19 8.62 9.03 -8.69
CA GLN A 19 9.12 9.16 -7.32
C GLN A 19 8.83 10.54 -6.74
N LEU A 20 9.10 11.61 -7.49
CA LEU A 20 8.79 12.97 -7.06
C LEU A 20 7.29 13.11 -6.77
N THR A 21 6.45 12.55 -7.65
CA THR A 21 5.00 12.52 -7.46
C THR A 21 4.63 11.81 -6.15
N LEU A 22 5.23 10.64 -5.87
CA LEU A 22 5.00 9.90 -4.62
C LEU A 22 5.45 10.70 -3.39
N GLU A 23 6.63 11.30 -3.43
CA GLU A 23 7.19 12.08 -2.33
C GLU A 23 6.30 13.26 -1.96
N ILE A 24 5.85 14.00 -2.98
CA ILE A 24 4.91 15.11 -2.82
C ILE A 24 3.59 14.59 -2.25
N LEU A 25 3.04 13.48 -2.76
CA LEU A 25 1.79 12.93 -2.26
C LEU A 25 1.90 12.48 -0.80
N VAL A 26 2.97 11.78 -0.43
CA VAL A 26 3.22 11.36 0.96
C VAL A 26 3.31 12.59 1.87
N TRP A 27 4.02 13.63 1.44
CA TRP A 27 4.13 14.88 2.19
C TRP A 27 2.77 15.59 2.34
N LEU A 28 2.00 15.72 1.25
CA LEU A 28 0.67 16.32 1.27
C LEU A 28 -0.29 15.57 2.20
N LEU A 29 -0.24 14.23 2.21
CA LEU A 29 -1.03 13.40 3.12
C LEU A 29 -0.65 13.62 4.58
N GLN A 30 0.65 13.78 4.88
CA GLN A 30 1.13 14.06 6.25
C GLN A 30 0.71 15.46 6.72
N VAL A 31 0.81 16.46 5.85
CA VAL A 31 0.50 17.86 6.19
C VAL A 31 -1.00 18.11 6.27
N HIS A 32 -1.77 17.66 5.28
CA HIS A 32 -3.20 17.96 5.20
C HIS A 32 -4.10 16.92 5.88
N LYS A 33 -3.58 15.74 6.19
CA LYS A 33 -4.31 14.63 6.84
C LYS A 33 -5.64 14.29 6.14
N GLN A 34 -5.72 14.51 4.83
CA GLN A 34 -6.92 14.29 4.03
C GLN A 34 -6.56 13.56 2.73
N VAL A 35 -7.35 12.54 2.41
CA VAL A 35 -7.13 11.65 1.25
C VAL A 35 -7.94 12.04 0.01
N ARG A 36 -8.77 13.11 0.09
CA ARG A 36 -9.59 13.57 -1.04
C ARG A 36 -8.70 14.06 -2.19
N ILE A 37 -8.83 13.46 -3.37
CA ILE A 37 -8.01 13.77 -4.54
C ILE A 37 -8.14 15.25 -4.91
N GLU A 38 -9.33 15.84 -4.76
CA GLU A 38 -9.61 17.24 -5.05
C GLU A 38 -8.74 18.17 -4.20
N ARG A 39 -8.57 17.83 -2.92
CA ARG A 39 -7.75 18.59 -1.98
C ARG A 39 -6.27 18.42 -2.30
N LEU A 40 -5.84 17.19 -2.58
CA LEU A 40 -4.47 16.90 -2.98
C LEU A 40 -4.10 17.63 -4.27
N ALA A 41 -5.00 17.64 -5.27
CA ALA A 41 -4.81 18.34 -6.54
C ALA A 41 -4.71 19.86 -6.37
N ALA A 42 -5.51 20.46 -5.48
CA ALA A 42 -5.45 21.89 -5.20
C ALA A 42 -4.09 22.31 -4.62
N CYS A 43 -3.50 21.46 -3.77
CA CYS A 43 -2.21 21.68 -3.12
C CYS A 43 -1.02 21.10 -3.90
N PHE A 44 -1.25 20.46 -5.05
CA PHE A 44 -0.18 19.83 -5.83
C PHE A 44 0.66 20.91 -6.54
N PRO A 45 2.00 20.94 -6.32
CA PRO A 45 2.89 22.01 -6.77
C PRO A 45 3.31 21.81 -8.23
N LEU A 46 2.34 21.70 -9.13
CA LEU A 46 2.56 21.75 -10.58
C LEU A 46 1.84 22.97 -11.16
N PRO A 47 2.53 23.83 -11.93
CA PRO A 47 1.93 25.02 -12.54
C PRO A 47 1.10 24.64 -13.78
N ILE A 48 0.10 23.79 -13.59
CA ILE A 48 -0.82 23.32 -14.63
C ILE A 48 -2.26 23.47 -14.15
N LEU A 49 -3.20 23.39 -15.09
CA LEU A 49 -4.63 23.43 -14.79
C LEU A 49 -5.00 22.45 -13.68
N TYR A 50 -5.90 22.87 -12.78
CA TYR A 50 -6.38 22.05 -11.67
C TYR A 50 -6.89 20.68 -12.12
N GLU A 51 -7.68 20.65 -13.18
CA GLU A 51 -8.20 19.43 -13.82
C GLU A 51 -7.09 18.48 -14.30
N SER A 52 -5.98 19.04 -14.76
CA SER A 52 -4.80 18.28 -15.18
C SER A 52 -4.05 17.72 -13.97
N ARG A 53 -3.93 18.47 -12.87
CA ARG A 53 -3.38 17.96 -11.60
C ARG A 53 -4.22 16.81 -11.03
N ARG A 54 -5.54 16.95 -11.04
CA ARG A 54 -6.45 15.90 -10.57
C ARG A 54 -6.26 14.61 -11.39
N ARG A 55 -6.28 14.72 -12.72
CA ARG A 55 -6.05 13.59 -13.63
C ARG A 55 -4.65 12.98 -13.46
N HIS A 56 -3.62 13.79 -13.24
CA HIS A 56 -2.25 13.32 -12.97
C HIS A 56 -2.20 12.42 -11.73
N ILE A 57 -2.78 12.89 -10.62
CA ILE A 57 -2.83 12.13 -9.35
C ILE A 57 -3.63 10.83 -9.54
N GLN A 58 -4.80 10.91 -10.17
CA GLN A 58 -5.64 9.72 -10.44
C GLN A 58 -4.90 8.67 -11.27
N ARG A 59 -4.28 9.08 -12.37
CA ARG A 59 -3.49 8.18 -13.24
C ARG A 59 -2.31 7.57 -12.50
N PHE A 60 -1.63 8.36 -11.67
CA PHE A 60 -0.53 7.87 -10.85
C PHE A 60 -1.00 6.79 -9.88
N LEU A 61 -2.09 7.02 -9.13
CA LEU A 61 -2.61 6.08 -8.13
C LEU A 61 -3.15 4.77 -8.72
N ILE A 62 -3.66 4.78 -9.95
CA ILE A 62 -4.20 3.60 -10.65
C ILE A 62 -3.10 2.86 -11.45
N SER A 63 -1.89 3.42 -11.53
CA SER A 63 -0.79 2.81 -12.28
C SER A 63 -0.47 1.40 -11.77
N PRO A 64 -0.34 0.39 -12.66
CA PRO A 64 0.00 -0.98 -12.26
C PRO A 64 1.36 -1.08 -11.57
N LYS A 65 2.24 -0.07 -11.79
CA LYS A 65 3.53 0.03 -11.09
C LYS A 65 3.37 0.20 -9.58
N LEU A 66 2.27 0.81 -9.08
CA LEU A 66 1.99 0.95 -7.65
C LEU A 66 1.30 -0.29 -7.04
N SER A 67 1.40 -1.44 -7.70
CA SER A 67 0.82 -2.69 -7.19
C SER A 67 1.36 -3.04 -5.80
N VAL A 68 0.46 -3.52 -4.95
CA VAL A 68 0.78 -4.04 -3.61
C VAL A 68 1.82 -5.16 -3.70
N ALA A 69 1.67 -6.05 -4.67
CA ALA A 69 2.59 -7.17 -4.86
C ALA A 69 3.98 -6.71 -5.34
N LEU A 70 4.03 -5.71 -6.24
CA LEU A 70 5.28 -5.27 -6.86
C LEU A 70 6.11 -4.35 -5.96
N ILE A 71 5.47 -3.38 -5.30
CA ILE A 71 6.17 -2.36 -4.50
C ILE A 71 5.98 -2.59 -3.01
N TRP A 72 4.74 -2.80 -2.54
CA TRP A 72 4.47 -2.81 -1.11
C TRP A 72 5.05 -4.03 -0.41
N LEU A 73 4.83 -5.24 -0.93
CA LEU A 73 5.30 -6.48 -0.31
C LEU A 73 6.82 -6.54 -0.14
N PRO A 74 7.65 -6.23 -1.17
CA PRO A 74 9.09 -6.26 -0.99
C PRO A 74 9.57 -5.12 -0.08
N LEU A 75 8.90 -3.95 -0.11
CA LEU A 75 9.22 -2.83 0.78
C LEU A 75 8.96 -3.17 2.24
N ILE A 76 7.75 -3.65 2.57
CA ILE A 76 7.36 -3.95 3.94
C ILE A 76 8.21 -5.10 4.50
N ARG A 77 8.56 -6.10 3.67
CA ARG A 77 9.52 -7.14 4.04
C ARG A 77 10.85 -6.55 4.51
N GLN A 78 11.45 -5.64 3.74
CA GLN A 78 12.70 -4.98 4.15
C GLN A 78 12.54 -4.14 5.42
N VAL A 79 11.41 -3.43 5.57
CA VAL A 79 11.11 -2.66 6.79
C VAL A 79 11.01 -3.57 8.01
N LEU A 80 10.32 -4.70 7.89
CA LEU A 80 10.16 -5.67 8.98
C LEU A 80 11.51 -6.31 9.35
N MET A 81 12.30 -6.75 8.37
CA MET A 81 13.63 -7.31 8.61
C MET A 81 14.58 -6.32 9.31
N LYS A 82 14.46 -5.02 9.02
CA LYS A 82 15.25 -3.98 9.70
C LYS A 82 14.74 -3.65 11.11
N LYS A 83 13.44 -3.76 11.36
CA LYS A 83 12.81 -3.34 12.63
C LYS A 83 12.67 -4.44 13.66
N ILE A 84 12.51 -5.69 13.21
CA ILE A 84 12.20 -6.84 14.06
C ILE A 84 13.43 -7.74 14.11
N PRO A 85 14.09 -7.87 15.27
CA PRO A 85 15.23 -8.77 15.44
C PRO A 85 14.86 -10.22 15.13
N SER A 86 15.78 -10.97 14.53
CA SER A 86 15.63 -12.41 14.33
C SER A 86 15.33 -13.13 15.64
N GLY A 87 14.41 -14.10 15.62
CA GLY A 87 13.97 -14.83 16.81
C GLY A 87 12.92 -14.10 17.66
N SER A 88 12.55 -12.86 17.31
CA SER A 88 11.45 -12.17 17.99
C SER A 88 10.11 -12.81 17.68
N ARG A 89 9.23 -12.89 18.68
CA ARG A 89 7.83 -13.27 18.46
C ARG A 89 7.11 -12.17 17.70
N ILE A 90 6.47 -12.54 16.60
CA ILE A 90 5.64 -11.64 15.79
C ILE A 90 4.18 -12.01 16.00
N ILE A 91 3.32 -11.00 16.14
CA ILE A 91 1.87 -11.19 16.17
C ILE A 91 1.34 -10.77 14.80
N VAL A 92 0.63 -11.66 14.13
CA VAL A 92 -0.08 -11.36 12.89
C VAL A 92 -1.56 -11.28 13.19
N ALA A 93 -2.17 -10.17 12.81
CA ALA A 93 -3.61 -9.94 12.90
C ALA A 93 -4.22 -10.02 11.50
N LEU A 94 -5.34 -10.73 11.42
CA LEU A 94 -6.20 -10.77 10.26
C LEU A 94 -7.47 -10.04 10.63
N ASP A 95 -7.83 -9.02 9.85
CA ASP A 95 -9.04 -8.25 10.07
C ASP A 95 -9.80 -8.06 8.76
N ARG A 96 -11.12 -7.92 8.85
CA ARG A 96 -11.97 -7.59 7.72
C ARG A 96 -12.70 -6.28 8.00
N THR A 97 -12.50 -5.32 7.12
CA THR A 97 -13.21 -4.04 7.16
C THR A 97 -14.25 -4.00 6.05
N GLN A 98 -15.52 -3.89 6.42
CA GLN A 98 -16.59 -3.64 5.47
C GLN A 98 -16.80 -2.12 5.35
N TRP A 99 -16.60 -1.59 4.15
CA TRP A 99 -16.84 -0.19 3.84
C TRP A 99 -17.80 -0.06 2.66
N GLN A 100 -19.06 0.30 2.97
CA GLN A 100 -20.15 0.33 2.01
C GLN A 100 -20.28 -1.01 1.25
N VAL A 101 -19.98 -1.00 -0.06
CA VAL A 101 -20.00 -2.18 -0.93
C VAL A 101 -18.69 -2.94 -0.95
N ASN A 102 -17.61 -2.34 -0.44
CA ASN A 102 -16.29 -2.92 -0.44
C ASN A 102 -16.07 -3.76 0.81
N ASN A 103 -15.53 -4.96 0.63
CA ASN A 103 -15.10 -5.82 1.72
C ASN A 103 -13.58 -5.97 1.61
N LEU A 104 -12.84 -5.47 2.58
CA LEU A 104 -11.38 -5.43 2.56
C LEU A 104 -10.83 -6.39 3.61
N LEU A 105 -10.10 -7.42 3.17
CA LEU A 105 -9.28 -8.24 4.05
C LEU A 105 -7.93 -7.54 4.24
N ILE A 106 -7.48 -7.41 5.48
CA ILE A 106 -6.17 -6.83 5.82
C ILE A 106 -5.40 -7.83 6.67
N VAL A 107 -4.16 -8.10 6.27
CA VAL A 107 -3.18 -8.84 7.05
C VAL A 107 -2.17 -7.85 7.59
N THR A 108 -1.98 -7.85 8.91
CA THR A 108 -1.14 -6.86 9.60
C THR A 108 -0.18 -7.55 10.54
N VAL A 109 1.08 -7.12 10.54
CA VAL A 109 2.04 -7.43 11.61
C VAL A 109 1.89 -6.41 12.73
N ILE A 110 1.62 -6.87 13.95
CA ILE A 110 1.60 -6.03 15.15
C ILE A 110 2.99 -6.08 15.78
N TYR A 111 3.65 -4.92 15.84
CA TYR A 111 4.96 -4.75 16.45
C TYR A 111 5.05 -3.43 17.21
N GLN A 112 5.55 -3.45 18.45
CA GLN A 112 5.69 -2.26 19.32
C GLN A 112 4.42 -1.38 19.37
N LYS A 113 3.26 -2.00 19.63
CA LYS A 113 1.95 -1.33 19.66
C LYS A 113 1.56 -0.64 18.35
N ARG A 114 2.16 -1.03 17.21
CA ARG A 114 1.83 -0.53 15.87
C ARG A 114 1.37 -1.67 14.98
N ALA A 115 0.25 -1.45 14.30
CA ALA A 115 -0.25 -2.29 13.23
C ALA A 115 0.42 -1.87 11.91
N LEU A 116 1.25 -2.75 11.35
CA LEU A 116 1.90 -2.59 10.04
C LEU A 116 1.20 -3.48 9.01
N PRO A 117 0.37 -2.93 8.11
CA PRO A 117 -0.29 -3.71 7.08
C PRO A 117 0.76 -4.37 6.18
N ILE A 118 0.74 -5.69 6.05
CA ILE A 118 1.64 -6.40 5.15
C ILE A 118 0.95 -6.72 3.83
N TYR A 119 -0.36 -6.99 3.86
CA TYR A 119 -1.13 -7.32 2.67
C TYR A 119 -2.59 -6.89 2.84
N TRP A 120 -3.25 -6.58 1.74
CA TRP A 120 -4.70 -6.37 1.72
C TRP A 120 -5.26 -6.73 0.35
N GLN A 121 -6.52 -7.16 0.35
CA GLN A 121 -7.25 -7.46 -0.87
C GLN A 121 -8.74 -7.14 -0.73
N PHE A 122 -9.34 -6.64 -1.80
CA PHE A 122 -10.79 -6.52 -1.89
C PHE A 122 -11.39 -7.89 -2.18
N LEU A 123 -12.37 -8.28 -1.37
CA LEU A 123 -13.12 -9.52 -1.53
C LEU A 123 -14.38 -9.26 -2.37
N ALA A 124 -14.69 -10.18 -3.28
CA ALA A 124 -15.83 -10.05 -4.19
C ALA A 124 -17.21 -10.12 -3.51
N LYS A 125 -17.29 -10.60 -2.26
CA LYS A 125 -18.56 -10.85 -1.56
C LYS A 125 -18.84 -9.82 -0.46
N LYS A 126 -20.11 -9.41 -0.36
CA LYS A 126 -20.68 -8.77 0.84
C LYS A 126 -20.94 -9.85 1.91
N GLY A 127 -20.35 -9.73 3.10
CA GLY A 127 -20.63 -10.63 4.23
C GLY A 127 -19.56 -11.70 4.54
N SER A 128 -19.84 -12.56 5.54
CA SER A 128 -18.93 -13.59 6.06
C SER A 128 -18.58 -14.65 5.02
N SER A 129 -17.28 -14.78 4.73
CA SER A 129 -16.71 -15.91 4.00
C SER A 129 -16.58 -17.10 4.97
N ASN A 130 -16.98 -18.30 4.56
CA ASN A 130 -16.76 -19.53 5.33
C ASN A 130 -15.25 -19.81 5.44
N LEU A 131 -14.82 -20.46 6.53
CA LEU A 131 -13.42 -20.83 6.77
C LEU A 131 -12.81 -21.65 5.61
N ASP A 132 -13.64 -22.42 4.90
CA ASP A 132 -13.23 -23.24 3.76
C ASP A 132 -12.84 -22.44 2.51
N GLU A 133 -13.35 -21.20 2.34
CA GLU A 133 -12.93 -20.34 1.21
C GLU A 133 -11.59 -19.66 1.47
N LEU A 134 -11.22 -19.51 2.75
CA LEU A 134 -9.98 -18.88 3.16
C LEU A 134 -8.78 -19.77 2.82
N SER A 135 -8.89 -21.09 3.03
CA SER A 135 -7.83 -22.06 2.72
C SER A 135 -7.53 -22.15 1.22
N SER A 136 -8.55 -22.10 0.34
CA SER A 136 -8.35 -22.13 -1.12
C SER A 136 -7.69 -20.85 -1.68
N SER A 137 -7.96 -19.68 -1.09
CA SER A 137 -7.33 -18.41 -1.49
C SER A 137 -5.86 -18.31 -1.05
N TYR A 138 -5.48 -18.94 0.07
CA TYR A 138 -4.08 -19.03 0.50
C TYR A 138 -3.25 -19.97 -0.38
N SER A 139 -3.77 -21.14 -0.74
CA SER A 139 -3.05 -22.09 -1.61
C SER A 139 -2.79 -21.53 -3.01
N SER A 140 -3.68 -20.71 -3.56
CA SER A 140 -3.47 -20.08 -4.87
C SER A 140 -2.46 -18.91 -4.84
N SER A 141 -2.34 -18.21 -3.71
CA SER A 141 -1.44 -17.06 -3.56
C SER A 141 0.00 -17.45 -3.21
N ILE A 142 0.20 -18.59 -2.54
CA ILE A 142 1.53 -19.10 -2.17
C ILE A 142 2.24 -19.74 -3.37
N THR A 143 1.54 -20.48 -4.22
CA THR A 143 2.14 -21.15 -5.41
C THR A 143 2.67 -20.15 -6.45
N THR A 144 2.12 -18.94 -6.54
CA THR A 144 2.65 -17.90 -7.45
C THR A 144 3.91 -17.22 -6.92
N THR A 145 4.17 -17.31 -5.61
CA THR A 145 5.37 -16.71 -4.99
C THR A 145 6.58 -17.65 -5.03
N GLU A 146 6.39 -18.95 -5.30
CA GLU A 146 7.48 -19.93 -5.43
C GLU A 146 7.97 -20.15 -6.89
N MET A 147 7.45 -19.39 -7.87
CA MET A 147 7.88 -19.46 -9.28
C MET A 147 8.49 -18.16 -9.83
N LEU A 148 9.01 -17.28 -8.95
CA LEU A 148 9.90 -16.17 -9.32
C LEU A 148 11.06 -16.07 -8.31
#